data_AF-A0A7I4XS24-F1
#
_entry.id   AF-A0A7I4XS24-F1
#
_cell.length_a   1.000
_cell.length_b   1.000
_cell.length_c   1.000
_cell.angle_alpha   90.00
_cell.angle_beta   90.00
_cell.angle_gamma   90.00
#
_symmetry.space_group_name_H-M   'P 1'
#
loop_
_entity.id
_entity.type
_entity.pdbx_description
1 polymer ?
#
loop_
_entity_poly.entity_id
_entity_poly.type
_entity_poly.pdbx_seq_one_letter_code
_entity_poly.pdbx_strand_id
1 'polypeptide(L)'
;MANLNEEELLRTPVEDEEMLDGNIEQLRQEVEGLGQRKANSLMEQDNGNEAAQGKGLQDLDAIAPAVLRHYAERRIRATSRNATIIGHSATTDGIDTSPLGLFFRCPGRHGQESDGYRYSCTIQEKTFKDVVPDAPEAIANLRFATIFGLARLLSIYEHERNEERKRFLMLDHRYFSISVTGAQKAFLFYKKFCDHMFRSLILHDGSSLCLPHDGGTGWPIEQLNQETNEAVRYAQANSWDEVNVKEPNTTLLILPDSFRAITAAFRENAYVERRLYSKLSEVSSWRDQSPGSVCW
;
A
#
# COMPACT_ATOMS: atom_id res chain seq x y z
N MET A 1 70.40 -6.64 29.44
CA MET A 1 71.07 -6.64 28.12
C MET A 1 70.48 -7.79 27.32
N ALA A 2 69.90 -7.48 26.15
CA ALA A 2 69.84 -8.26 24.89
C ALA A 2 69.75 -9.81 24.98
N ASN A 3 68.88 -10.53 24.25
CA ASN A 3 68.38 -10.32 22.90
C ASN A 3 67.08 -11.10 22.69
N LEU A 4 66.13 -10.47 21.99
CA LEU A 4 65.01 -11.11 21.30
C LEU A 4 65.58 -11.78 20.04
N ASN A 5 65.29 -13.07 19.82
CA ASN A 5 65.61 -13.74 18.58
C ASN A 5 64.42 -13.63 17.61
N GLU A 6 64.63 -12.90 16.52
CA GLU A 6 63.70 -12.63 15.42
C GLU A 6 63.58 -13.81 14.42
N GLU A 7 63.43 -15.05 14.89
CA GLU A 7 63.30 -16.23 14.00
C GLU A 7 62.01 -17.06 14.21
N GLU A 8 60.93 -16.44 14.70
CA GLU A 8 59.62 -17.09 14.79
C GLU A 8 58.54 -16.40 13.93
N LEU A 9 58.96 -15.64 12.90
CA LEU A 9 58.07 -14.81 12.07
C LEU A 9 57.95 -15.28 10.61
N LEU A 10 58.39 -16.49 10.28
CA LEU A 10 58.24 -17.08 8.95
C LEU A 10 57.87 -18.58 9.01
N ARG A 11 56.63 -18.86 9.42
CA ARG A 11 55.89 -20.05 8.96
C ARG A 11 54.53 -19.61 8.44
N THR A 12 54.40 -19.56 7.12
CA THR A 12 53.14 -19.44 6.40
C THR A 12 52.37 -20.76 6.47
N PRO A 13 51.10 -20.80 6.91
CA PRO A 13 50.15 -21.77 6.41
C PRO A 13 49.60 -21.22 5.09
N VAL A 14 50.04 -21.83 4.00
CA VAL A 14 49.33 -21.82 2.72
C VAL A 14 48.14 -22.76 2.92
N GLU A 15 46.91 -22.24 2.94
CA GLU A 15 45.65 -22.98 2.74
C GLU A 15 44.47 -22.05 3.09
N ASP A 16 43.96 -21.28 2.13
CA ASP A 16 42.66 -20.60 2.26
C ASP A 16 42.03 -20.23 0.88
N GLU A 17 42.36 -20.96 -0.19
CA GLU A 17 41.72 -20.75 -1.50
C GLU A 17 40.65 -21.79 -1.87
N GLU A 18 40.47 -22.87 -1.10
CA GLU A 18 39.49 -23.93 -1.43
C GLU A 18 38.13 -23.80 -0.71
N MET A 19 37.96 -22.88 0.25
CA MET A 19 36.68 -22.69 0.97
C MET A 19 35.69 -21.71 0.31
N LEU A 20 36.07 -21.02 -0.77
CA LEU A 20 35.19 -20.05 -1.45
C LEU A 20 34.26 -20.68 -2.49
N ASP A 21 34.65 -21.80 -3.09
CA ASP A 21 33.88 -22.44 -4.16
C ASP A 21 32.66 -23.22 -3.63
N GLY A 22 32.74 -23.80 -2.43
CA GLY A 22 31.61 -24.52 -1.81
C GLY A 22 30.41 -23.61 -1.51
N ASN A 23 30.65 -22.36 -1.11
CA ASN A 23 29.58 -21.39 -0.83
C ASN A 23 28.92 -20.86 -2.11
N ILE A 24 29.66 -20.76 -3.21
CA ILE A 24 29.14 -20.31 -4.49
C ILE A 24 28.24 -21.40 -5.11
N GLU A 25 28.65 -22.67 -5.03
CA GLU A 25 27.85 -23.78 -5.55
C GLU A 25 26.56 -23.99 -4.74
N GLN A 26 26.61 -23.77 -3.43
CA GLN A 26 25.41 -23.82 -2.58
C GLN A 26 24.40 -22.72 -2.91
N LEU A 27 24.88 -21.49 -3.17
CA LEU A 27 24.05 -20.37 -3.65
C LEU A 27 23.48 -20.63 -5.05
N ARG A 28 24.24 -21.30 -5.93
CA ARG A 28 23.81 -21.68 -7.27
C ARG A 28 22.65 -22.67 -7.24
N GLN A 29 22.77 -23.73 -6.41
CA GLN A 29 21.71 -24.72 -6.22
C GLN A 29 20.44 -24.12 -5.61
N GLU A 30 20.57 -23.14 -4.70
CA GLU A 30 19.43 -22.45 -4.10
C GLU A 30 18.69 -21.57 -5.12
N VAL A 31 19.41 -20.89 -6.01
CA VAL A 31 18.83 -20.07 -7.10
C VAL A 31 18.16 -20.95 -8.17
N GLU A 32 18.78 -22.06 -8.57
CA GLU A 32 18.18 -23.01 -9.51
C GLU A 32 16.88 -23.63 -8.95
N GLY A 33 16.87 -23.98 -7.65
CA GLY A 33 15.68 -24.49 -6.95
C GLY A 33 14.55 -23.47 -6.81
N LEU A 34 14.83 -22.17 -6.88
CA LEU A 34 13.81 -21.10 -6.90
C LEU A 34 13.25 -20.87 -8.31
N GLY A 35 14.05 -21.08 -9.36
CA GLY A 35 13.60 -21.02 -10.75
C GLY A 35 12.60 -22.13 -11.12
N GLN A 36 12.87 -23.36 -10.68
CA GLN A 36 12.01 -24.52 -10.94
C GLN A 36 10.66 -24.45 -10.20
N ARG A 37 10.63 -23.89 -8.97
CA ARG A 37 9.37 -23.65 -8.23
C ARG A 37 8.46 -22.64 -8.91
N LYS A 38 9.03 -21.69 -9.66
CA LYS A 38 8.27 -20.68 -10.41
C LYS A 38 7.78 -21.21 -11.76
N ALA A 39 8.57 -22.05 -12.44
CA ALA A 39 8.19 -22.70 -13.69
C ALA A 39 7.04 -23.72 -13.50
N ASN A 40 7.08 -24.52 -12.43
CA ASN A 40 6.00 -25.48 -12.13
C ASN A 40 4.69 -24.80 -11.73
N SER A 41 4.74 -23.59 -11.17
CA SER A 41 3.55 -22.79 -10.86
C SER A 41 2.95 -22.09 -12.08
N LEU A 42 3.69 -21.97 -13.19
CA LEU A 42 3.28 -21.29 -14.43
C LEU A 42 2.74 -22.25 -15.50
N MET A 43 3.02 -23.56 -15.41
CA MET A 43 2.54 -24.54 -16.40
C MET A 43 1.11 -25.07 -16.15
N GLU A 44 0.50 -24.80 -14.99
CA GLU A 44 -0.88 -25.23 -14.69
C GLU A 44 -1.96 -24.18 -15.07
N GLN A 45 -1.56 -23.02 -15.60
CA GLN A 45 -2.49 -21.95 -15.99
C GLN A 45 -2.06 -21.26 -17.29
N ASP A 46 -2.12 -21.93 -18.44
CA ASP A 46 -2.73 -21.33 -19.63
C ASP A 46 -2.86 -22.34 -20.77
N ASN A 47 -4.09 -22.54 -21.22
CA ASN A 47 -4.40 -23.28 -22.43
C ASN A 47 -5.39 -22.41 -23.21
N GLY A 48 -4.88 -21.52 -24.07
CA GLY A 48 -5.73 -20.72 -24.95
C GLY A 48 -5.12 -19.42 -25.50
N ASN A 49 -4.48 -19.54 -26.68
CA ASN A 49 -4.28 -18.52 -27.72
C ASN A 49 -3.23 -17.40 -27.54
N GLU A 50 -2.08 -17.67 -28.15
CA GLU A 50 -1.34 -16.86 -29.14
C GLU A 50 -1.51 -15.33 -29.13
N ALA A 51 -0.44 -14.61 -28.76
CA ALA A 51 0.50 -14.01 -29.73
C ALA A 51 1.31 -12.86 -29.08
N ALA A 52 2.48 -13.16 -28.53
CA ALA A 52 3.54 -12.17 -28.37
C ALA A 52 4.90 -12.85 -28.45
N GLN A 53 5.56 -12.58 -29.57
CA GLN A 53 6.95 -12.84 -29.94
C GLN A 53 7.89 -13.20 -28.78
N GLY A 54 8.55 -14.35 -28.94
CA GLY A 54 9.63 -14.81 -28.09
C GLY A 54 10.73 -13.77 -27.94
N LYS A 55 11.02 -13.41 -26.68
CA LYS A 55 12.37 -13.03 -26.26
C LYS A 55 12.89 -14.20 -25.45
N GLY A 56 13.87 -14.89 -26.04
CA GLY A 56 14.51 -16.04 -25.47
C GLY A 56 15.05 -15.75 -24.07
N LEU A 57 15.02 -16.81 -23.27
CA LEU A 57 15.80 -16.98 -22.05
C LEU A 57 17.21 -16.42 -22.31
N GLN A 58 17.51 -15.23 -21.81
CA GLN A 58 18.85 -14.67 -21.91
C GLN A 58 19.76 -15.56 -21.06
N ASP A 59 20.72 -16.16 -21.74
CA ASP A 59 21.77 -16.99 -21.18
C ASP A 59 22.44 -16.25 -20.02
N LEU A 60 22.13 -16.67 -18.79
CA LEU A 60 22.66 -16.06 -17.57
C LEU A 60 24.18 -16.25 -17.47
N ASP A 61 24.72 -17.25 -18.17
CA ASP A 61 26.16 -17.54 -18.25
C ASP A 61 26.91 -16.54 -19.15
N ALA A 62 26.19 -15.78 -19.99
CA ALA A 62 26.77 -14.70 -20.79
C ALA A 62 27.01 -13.41 -19.99
N ILE A 63 26.46 -13.32 -18.76
CA ILE A 63 26.67 -12.15 -17.91
C ILE A 63 27.97 -12.34 -17.13
N ALA A 64 28.93 -11.45 -17.35
CA ALA A 64 30.21 -11.49 -16.66
C ALA A 64 30.02 -11.64 -15.13
N PRO A 65 30.70 -12.59 -14.46
CA PRO A 65 30.49 -12.87 -13.03
C PRO A 65 30.66 -11.64 -12.13
N ALA A 66 31.52 -10.70 -12.52
CA ALA A 66 31.70 -9.43 -11.82
C ALA A 66 30.43 -8.54 -11.84
N VAL A 67 29.66 -8.57 -12.93
CA VAL A 67 28.41 -7.82 -13.08
C VAL A 67 27.29 -8.46 -12.26
N LEU A 68 27.20 -9.79 -12.25
CA LEU A 68 26.27 -10.53 -11.38
C LEU A 68 26.60 -10.30 -9.90
N ARG A 69 27.88 -10.36 -9.53
CA ARG A 69 28.33 -10.05 -8.17
C ARG A 69 27.97 -8.61 -7.78
N HIS A 70 28.25 -7.63 -8.64
CA HIS A 70 27.89 -6.24 -8.37
C HIS A 70 26.37 -6.03 -8.29
N TYR A 71 25.57 -6.71 -9.12
CA TYR A 71 24.12 -6.66 -9.07
C TYR A 71 23.58 -7.31 -7.78
N ALA A 72 24.09 -8.49 -7.42
CA ALA A 72 23.74 -9.20 -6.19
C ALA A 72 24.13 -8.38 -4.95
N GLU A 73 25.33 -7.82 -4.90
CA GLU A 73 25.78 -6.95 -3.81
C GLU A 73 24.93 -5.68 -3.71
N ARG A 74 24.58 -5.07 -4.84
CA ARG A 74 23.71 -3.88 -4.86
C ARG A 74 22.30 -4.21 -4.39
N ARG A 75 21.81 -5.41 -4.70
CA ARG A 75 20.48 -5.89 -4.32
C ARG A 75 20.45 -6.34 -2.86
N ILE A 76 21.46 -7.04 -2.36
CA ILE A 76 21.64 -7.40 -0.94
C ILE A 76 21.81 -6.14 -0.09
N ARG A 77 22.57 -5.13 -0.55
CA ARG A 77 22.67 -3.81 0.11
C ARG A 77 21.35 -3.05 0.09
N ALA A 78 20.53 -3.20 -0.93
CA ALA A 78 19.19 -2.62 -0.96
C ALA A 78 18.25 -3.35 0.03
N THR A 79 18.32 -4.68 0.12
CA THR A 79 17.51 -5.46 1.07
C THR A 79 17.96 -5.26 2.52
N SER A 80 19.26 -5.14 2.80
CA SER A 80 19.76 -4.87 4.16
C SER A 80 19.50 -3.44 4.63
N ARG A 81 19.41 -2.46 3.72
CA ARG A 81 18.91 -1.11 4.02
C ARG A 81 17.40 -1.06 4.27
N ASN A 82 16.63 -2.02 3.77
CA ASN A 82 15.19 -2.13 4.01
C ASN A 82 14.83 -2.86 5.33
N ALA A 83 15.82 -3.35 6.09
CA ALA A 83 15.60 -3.88 7.45
C ALA A 83 15.62 -2.78 8.54
N THR A 84 16.01 -1.56 8.18
CA THR A 84 15.98 -0.38 9.05
C THR A 84 15.29 0.77 8.31
N ILE A 85 13.98 0.67 8.11
CA ILE A 85 13.20 1.71 7.43
C ILE A 85 13.00 2.88 8.41
N ILE A 86 13.93 3.84 8.37
CA ILE A 86 13.64 5.24 8.65
C ILE A 86 13.49 5.92 7.28
N GLY A 87 12.27 5.90 6.75
CA GLY A 87 11.94 6.55 5.49
C GLY A 87 11.76 8.04 5.71
N HIS A 88 12.85 8.81 5.63
CA HIS A 88 12.81 10.27 5.61
C HIS A 88 12.34 10.76 4.23
N SER A 89 11.11 11.25 4.13
CA SER A 89 10.77 12.28 3.14
C SER A 89 11.16 13.62 3.79
N ALA A 90 12.36 14.10 3.46
CA ALA A 90 12.81 15.42 3.90
C ALA A 90 12.04 16.49 3.10
N THR A 91 11.08 17.15 3.74
CA THR A 91 10.91 18.58 3.48
C THR A 91 12.22 19.26 3.91
N THR A 92 12.56 20.40 3.30
CA THR A 92 13.80 21.15 3.56
C THR A 92 14.00 21.55 5.03
N ASP A 93 12.97 21.37 5.85
CA ASP A 93 12.87 21.86 7.22
C ASP A 93 12.98 20.75 8.28
N GLY A 94 13.30 19.50 7.88
CA GLY A 94 13.55 18.40 8.81
C GLY A 94 12.30 17.87 9.54
N ILE A 95 11.11 18.11 8.99
CA ILE A 95 9.84 17.64 9.54
C ILE A 95 9.66 16.17 9.16
N ASP A 96 9.47 15.30 10.15
CA ASP A 96 9.16 13.89 9.91
C ASP A 96 7.72 13.73 9.36
N THR A 97 7.64 13.48 8.06
CA THR A 97 6.39 13.21 7.34
C THR A 97 6.07 11.71 7.25
N SER A 98 6.87 10.84 7.86
CA SER A 98 6.61 9.39 7.86
C SER A 98 5.21 9.01 8.36
N PRO A 99 4.58 9.73 9.32
CA PRO A 99 3.19 9.45 9.73
C PRO A 99 2.12 9.69 8.66
N LEU A 100 2.47 10.39 7.57
CA LEU A 100 1.59 10.64 6.44
C LEU A 100 1.70 9.57 5.35
N GLY A 101 2.61 8.61 5.48
CA GLY A 101 2.75 7.50 4.54
C GLY A 101 1.64 6.47 4.73
N LEU A 102 1.09 5.95 3.62
CA LEU A 102 0.00 4.96 3.63
C LEU A 102 0.34 3.69 4.45
N PHE A 103 1.61 3.29 4.47
CA PHE A 103 2.07 2.12 5.22
C PHE A 103 2.50 2.43 6.66
N PHE A 104 2.30 3.66 7.13
CA PHE A 104 2.63 4.05 8.49
C PHE A 104 1.91 3.17 9.51
N ARG A 105 2.68 2.67 10.47
CA ARG A 105 2.19 1.97 11.65
C ARG A 105 2.44 2.83 12.86
N CYS A 106 1.38 3.27 13.51
CA CYS A 106 1.49 4.02 14.76
C CYS A 106 2.22 3.17 15.82
N PRO A 107 3.18 3.73 16.58
CA PRO A 107 3.88 2.99 17.64
C PRO A 107 3.00 2.75 18.88
N GLY A 108 1.93 3.52 19.08
CA GLY A 108 0.93 3.32 20.15
C GLY A 108 1.00 4.37 21.25
N ARG A 109 0.58 4.00 22.47
CA ARG A 109 0.80 4.80 23.69
C ARG A 109 2.24 4.57 24.14
N HIS A 110 2.87 5.53 24.82
CA HIS A 110 4.26 5.54 25.32
C HIS A 110 5.28 6.21 24.38
N GLY A 111 5.26 7.55 24.37
CA GLY A 111 6.44 8.32 23.95
C GLY A 111 7.59 8.10 24.91
N GLN A 112 8.76 7.73 24.38
CA GLN A 112 10.01 7.93 25.10
C GLN A 112 10.30 9.44 25.12
N GLU A 113 10.86 9.95 26.22
CA GLU A 113 11.31 11.36 26.31
C GLU A 113 12.30 11.73 25.18
N SER A 114 12.90 10.74 24.51
CA SER A 114 13.75 10.89 23.32
C SER A 114 13.05 11.47 22.09
N ASP A 115 11.72 11.33 21.98
CA ASP A 115 10.99 11.71 20.75
C ASP A 115 10.63 13.20 20.72
N GLY A 116 11.00 13.95 21.77
CA GLY A 116 10.84 15.40 21.86
C GLY A 116 9.41 15.88 22.14
N TYR A 117 8.43 14.97 22.26
CA TYR A 117 7.06 15.28 22.67
C TYR A 117 6.33 14.04 23.21
N ARG A 118 5.30 14.26 24.03
CA ARG A 118 4.45 13.20 24.59
C ARG A 118 3.27 12.90 23.66
N TYR A 119 3.05 11.63 23.35
CA TYR A 119 1.89 11.17 22.58
C TYR A 119 1.10 10.07 23.32
N SER A 120 -0.20 9.99 23.03
CA SER A 120 -1.14 9.00 23.56
C SER A 120 -2.09 8.53 22.46
N CYS A 121 -1.54 7.83 21.46
CA CYS A 121 -2.33 7.30 20.35
C CYS A 121 -3.18 6.11 20.79
N THR A 122 -4.48 6.12 20.45
CA THR A 122 -5.41 5.03 20.77
C THR A 122 -5.71 4.13 19.58
N ILE A 123 -5.14 4.46 18.41
CA ILE A 123 -5.43 3.80 17.13
C ILE A 123 -5.17 2.28 17.13
N GLN A 124 -4.14 1.80 17.85
CA GLN A 124 -3.83 0.36 17.92
C GLN A 124 -4.88 -0.47 18.68
N GLU A 125 -5.68 0.18 19.52
CA GLU A 125 -6.77 -0.46 20.26
C GLU A 125 -8.08 -0.48 19.47
N LYS A 126 -8.11 0.21 18.32
CA LYS A 126 -9.30 0.31 17.48
C LYS A 126 -9.48 -0.95 16.63
N THR A 127 -10.74 -1.28 16.43
CA THR A 127 -11.25 -2.34 15.59
C THR A 127 -12.10 -1.74 14.48
N PHE A 128 -12.48 -2.55 13.50
CA PHE A 128 -13.38 -2.10 12.45
C PHE A 128 -14.75 -1.64 13.00
N LYS A 129 -15.20 -2.21 14.13
CA LYS A 129 -16.40 -1.74 14.86
C LYS A 129 -16.29 -0.30 15.34
N ASP A 130 -15.10 0.15 15.72
CA ASP A 130 -14.88 1.54 16.13
C ASP A 130 -14.96 2.52 14.95
N VAL A 131 -14.74 2.03 13.73
CA VAL A 131 -14.85 2.79 12.48
C VAL A 131 -16.28 2.75 11.95
N VAL A 132 -16.90 1.57 12.00
CA VAL A 132 -18.27 1.29 11.54
C VAL A 132 -19.02 0.57 12.67
N PRO A 133 -19.73 1.33 13.56
CA PRO A 133 -20.40 0.76 14.73
C PRO A 133 -21.43 -0.33 14.43
N ASP A 134 -22.07 -0.23 13.26
CA ASP A 134 -23.12 -1.15 12.80
C ASP A 134 -22.55 -2.31 11.95
N ALA A 135 -21.22 -2.46 11.88
CA ALA A 135 -20.60 -3.54 11.11
C ALA A 135 -21.07 -4.92 11.62
N PRO A 136 -21.36 -5.88 10.72
CA PRO A 136 -21.66 -7.25 11.10
C PRO A 136 -20.59 -7.83 12.01
N GLU A 137 -21.01 -8.62 13.02
CA GLU A 137 -20.12 -9.18 14.04
C GLU A 137 -18.92 -9.94 13.45
N ALA A 138 -19.13 -10.61 12.31
CA ALA A 138 -18.09 -11.34 11.57
C ALA A 138 -16.90 -10.47 11.13
N ILE A 139 -17.10 -9.16 10.88
CA ILE A 139 -16.05 -8.22 10.46
C ILE A 139 -15.80 -7.10 11.46
N ALA A 140 -16.66 -6.93 12.47
CA ALA A 140 -16.56 -5.91 13.49
C ALA A 140 -15.22 -5.95 14.26
N ASN A 141 -14.71 -7.15 14.56
CA ASN A 141 -13.49 -7.33 15.34
C ASN A 141 -12.20 -7.30 14.51
N LEU A 142 -12.28 -7.02 13.20
CA LEU A 142 -11.10 -6.93 12.36
C LEU A 142 -10.18 -5.81 12.84
N ARG A 143 -8.88 -6.11 12.91
CA ARG A 143 -7.84 -5.15 13.26
C ARG A 143 -7.14 -4.64 12.01
N PHE A 144 -6.63 -3.42 12.10
CA PHE A 144 -5.78 -2.80 11.10
C PHE A 144 -4.57 -2.18 11.79
N ALA A 145 -3.38 -2.42 11.24
CA ALA A 145 -2.13 -1.92 11.81
C ALA A 145 -1.63 -0.65 11.10
N THR A 146 -2.05 -0.44 9.86
CA THR A 146 -1.59 0.65 8.99
C THR A 146 -2.77 1.41 8.39
N ILE A 147 -2.51 2.63 7.93
CA ILE A 147 -3.49 3.44 7.22
C ILE A 147 -3.99 2.68 5.98
N PHE A 148 -3.08 2.05 5.25
CA PHE A 148 -3.37 1.13 4.13
C PHE A 148 -4.36 0.04 4.53
N GLY A 149 -4.10 -0.64 5.65
CA GLY A 149 -4.94 -1.72 6.14
C GLY A 149 -6.38 -1.27 6.40
N LEU A 150 -6.55 -0.09 7.01
CA LEU A 150 -7.88 0.50 7.22
C LEU A 150 -8.52 0.97 5.91
N ALA A 151 -7.77 1.67 5.06
CA ALA A 151 -8.25 2.14 3.76
C ALA A 151 -8.80 0.98 2.92
N ARG A 152 -8.06 -0.14 2.89
CA ARG A 152 -8.47 -1.38 2.23
C ARG A 152 -9.79 -1.92 2.76
N LEU A 153 -9.95 -2.01 4.08
CA LEU A 153 -11.19 -2.49 4.70
C LEU A 153 -12.37 -1.58 4.36
N LEU A 154 -12.18 -0.27 4.44
CA LEU A 154 -13.20 0.73 4.09
C LEU A 154 -13.58 0.64 2.60
N SER A 155 -12.60 0.54 1.71
CA SER A 155 -12.84 0.41 0.27
C SER A 155 -13.65 -0.85 -0.05
N ILE A 156 -13.33 -2.00 0.55
CA ILE A 156 -14.12 -3.23 0.35
C ILE A 156 -15.53 -3.06 0.93
N TYR A 157 -15.63 -2.53 2.15
CA TYR A 157 -16.90 -2.38 2.85
C TYR A 157 -17.90 -1.50 2.09
N GLU A 158 -17.41 -0.43 1.45
CA GLU A 158 -18.21 0.51 0.67
C GLU A 158 -18.60 -0.02 -0.72
N HIS A 159 -17.72 -0.80 -1.36
CA HIS A 159 -17.90 -1.20 -2.76
C HIS A 159 -18.50 -2.59 -2.94
N GLU A 160 -18.21 -3.54 -2.05
CA GLU A 160 -18.77 -4.90 -2.16
C GLU A 160 -20.17 -4.94 -1.55
N ARG A 161 -21.16 -5.31 -2.37
CA ARG A 161 -22.58 -5.27 -1.99
C ARG A 161 -23.06 -6.61 -1.44
N ASN A 162 -22.44 -7.70 -1.88
CA ASN A 162 -22.76 -9.02 -1.37
C ASN A 162 -22.10 -9.20 0.00
N GLU A 163 -22.91 -9.35 1.05
CA GLU A 163 -22.41 -9.44 2.43
C GLU A 163 -21.45 -10.62 2.66
N GLU A 164 -21.68 -11.78 2.03
CA GLU A 164 -20.79 -12.93 2.16
C GLU A 164 -19.46 -12.68 1.45
N ARG A 165 -19.50 -12.14 0.23
CA ARG A 165 -18.30 -11.78 -0.53
C ARG A 165 -17.53 -10.66 0.16
N LYS A 166 -18.21 -9.65 0.70
CA LYS A 166 -17.61 -8.56 1.50
C LYS A 166 -16.84 -9.14 2.67
N ARG A 167 -17.48 -10.01 3.46
CA ARG A 167 -16.83 -10.70 4.59
C ARG A 167 -15.60 -11.49 4.13
N PHE A 168 -15.74 -12.28 3.07
CA PHE A 168 -14.65 -13.08 2.51
C PHE A 168 -13.46 -12.20 2.08
N LEU A 169 -13.71 -11.13 1.31
CA LEU A 169 -12.67 -10.22 0.83
C LEU A 169 -12.00 -9.42 1.95
N MET A 170 -12.76 -9.01 2.98
CA MET A 170 -12.20 -8.29 4.13
C MET A 170 -11.29 -9.18 4.98
N LEU A 171 -11.61 -10.47 5.09
CA LEU A 171 -10.80 -11.47 5.79
C LEU A 171 -9.54 -11.87 5.00
N ASP A 172 -9.59 -11.85 3.67
CA ASP A 172 -8.42 -12.11 2.85
C ASP A 172 -7.47 -10.90 2.85
N HIS A 173 -6.40 -10.95 3.64
CA HIS A 173 -5.38 -9.90 3.70
C HIS A 173 -4.62 -9.67 2.37
N ARG A 174 -4.67 -10.61 1.44
CA ARG A 174 -4.03 -10.50 0.11
C ARG A 174 -4.94 -9.85 -0.92
N TYR A 175 -6.23 -9.71 -0.63
CA TYR A 175 -7.11 -8.97 -1.51
C TYR A 175 -6.79 -7.48 -1.43
N PHE A 176 -6.31 -6.94 -2.55
CA PHE A 176 -5.89 -5.55 -2.68
C PHE A 176 -6.98 -4.73 -3.38
N SER A 177 -7.63 -3.87 -2.61
CA SER A 177 -8.59 -2.89 -3.11
C SER A 177 -8.47 -1.63 -2.28
N ILE A 178 -8.12 -0.52 -2.92
CA ILE A 178 -8.14 0.81 -2.33
C ILE A 178 -8.89 1.74 -3.28
N SER A 179 -9.69 2.61 -2.68
CA SER A 179 -10.39 3.73 -3.30
C SER A 179 -9.95 5.02 -2.63
N VAL A 180 -10.04 6.12 -3.37
CA VAL A 180 -9.86 7.48 -2.86
C VAL A 180 -10.67 7.71 -1.58
N THR A 181 -11.95 7.35 -1.58
CA THR A 181 -12.84 7.52 -0.41
C THR A 181 -12.36 6.72 0.80
N GLY A 182 -11.91 5.48 0.59
CA GLY A 182 -11.40 4.62 1.65
C GLY A 182 -10.11 5.16 2.24
N ALA A 183 -9.20 5.67 1.39
CA ALA A 183 -7.98 6.33 1.83
C ALA A 183 -8.29 7.61 2.63
N GLN A 184 -9.12 8.51 2.10
CA GLN A 184 -9.55 9.74 2.78
C GLN A 184 -10.13 9.46 4.17
N LYS A 185 -11.05 8.50 4.27
CA LYS A 185 -11.68 8.11 5.54
C LYS A 185 -10.66 7.47 6.51
N ALA A 186 -9.77 6.62 6.02
CA ALA A 186 -8.70 6.05 6.85
C ALA A 186 -7.78 7.13 7.42
N PHE A 187 -7.41 8.13 6.59
CA PHE A 187 -6.61 9.26 7.03
C PHE A 187 -7.32 10.08 8.10
N LEU A 188 -8.60 10.41 7.92
CA LEU A 188 -9.38 11.12 8.93
C LEU A 188 -9.51 10.33 10.25
N PHE A 189 -9.73 9.02 10.17
CA PHE A 189 -9.84 8.18 11.37
C PHE A 189 -8.52 8.19 12.16
N TYR A 190 -7.39 7.99 11.49
CA TYR A 190 -6.08 8.11 12.12
C TYR A 190 -5.81 9.53 12.63
N LYS A 191 -6.23 10.59 11.92
CA LYS A 191 -6.07 11.99 12.38
C LYS A 191 -6.74 12.19 13.74
N LYS A 192 -7.89 11.55 13.97
CA LYS A 192 -8.62 11.62 15.23
C LYS A 192 -7.97 10.83 16.38
N PHE A 193 -7.31 9.70 16.08
CA PHE A 193 -6.87 8.75 17.11
C PHE A 193 -5.34 8.53 17.17
N CYS A 194 -4.56 9.23 16.36
CA CYS A 194 -3.11 9.15 16.26
C CYS A 194 -2.48 10.55 16.29
N ASP A 195 -1.87 10.92 17.43
CA ASP A 195 -1.20 12.21 17.61
C ASP A 195 -0.06 12.43 16.60
N HIS A 196 0.65 11.38 16.19
CA HIS A 196 1.70 11.46 15.17
C HIS A 196 1.14 11.99 13.85
N MET A 197 0.02 11.42 13.40
CA MET A 197 -0.59 11.87 12.15
C MET A 197 -1.16 13.28 12.31
N PHE A 198 -1.87 13.55 13.42
CA PHE A 198 -2.43 14.87 13.67
C PHE A 198 -1.35 15.95 13.62
N ARG A 199 -0.22 15.72 14.31
CA ARG A 199 0.92 16.63 14.32
C ARG A 199 1.55 16.77 12.94
N SER A 200 1.82 15.66 12.24
CA SER A 200 2.40 15.71 10.89
C SER A 200 1.47 16.44 9.92
N LEU A 201 0.15 16.29 10.00
CA LEU A 201 -0.80 17.01 9.14
C LEU A 201 -0.79 18.53 9.37
N ILE A 202 -0.66 18.97 10.63
CA ILE A 202 -0.59 20.40 10.98
C ILE A 202 0.73 21.02 10.51
N LEU A 203 1.83 20.28 10.64
CA LEU A 203 3.16 20.76 10.26
C LEU A 203 3.44 20.61 8.75
N HIS A 204 2.62 19.85 8.03
CA HIS A 204 2.79 19.63 6.62
C HIS A 204 2.47 20.89 5.82
N ASP A 205 3.43 21.33 5.02
CA ASP A 205 3.40 22.53 4.19
C ASP A 205 2.54 22.39 2.91
N GLY A 206 2.01 21.19 2.65
CA GLY A 206 1.25 20.88 1.44
C GLY A 206 2.10 20.40 0.27
N SER A 207 3.41 20.19 0.47
CA SER A 207 4.29 19.56 -0.52
C SER A 207 3.84 18.13 -0.87
N SER A 208 4.24 17.63 -2.03
CA SER A 208 3.88 16.28 -2.44
C SER A 208 4.70 15.23 -1.70
N LEU A 209 4.02 14.24 -1.15
CA LEU A 209 4.60 13.06 -0.53
C LEU A 209 4.95 12.01 -1.59
N CYS A 210 6.11 11.38 -1.41
CA CYS A 210 6.52 10.22 -2.18
C CYS A 210 6.75 9.04 -1.23
N LEU A 211 5.97 7.99 -1.39
CA LEU A 211 6.17 6.73 -0.69
C LEU A 211 7.52 6.11 -1.12
N PRO A 212 8.28 5.54 -0.18
CA PRO A 212 9.58 4.93 -0.50
C PRO A 212 9.45 3.57 -1.18
N HIS A 213 8.29 2.91 -1.07
CA HIS A 213 8.02 1.59 -1.61
C HIS A 213 6.50 1.36 -1.77
N ASP A 214 6.14 0.35 -2.55
CA ASP A 214 4.75 -0.12 -2.75
C ASP A 214 4.22 -0.99 -1.59
N GLY A 215 5.05 -1.27 -0.58
CA GLY A 215 4.69 -2.10 0.57
C GLY A 215 4.52 -3.58 0.23
N GLY A 216 5.04 -4.03 -0.92
CA GLY A 216 4.85 -5.39 -1.42
C GLY A 216 3.42 -5.67 -1.90
N THR A 217 2.65 -4.61 -2.19
CA THR A 217 1.27 -4.72 -2.66
C THR A 217 1.18 -5.03 -4.16
N GLY A 218 2.25 -4.77 -4.93
CA GLY A 218 2.25 -4.89 -6.38
C GLY A 218 1.48 -3.79 -7.10
N TRP A 219 0.95 -2.79 -6.38
CA TRP A 219 0.33 -1.62 -6.98
C TRP A 219 1.37 -0.62 -7.48
N PRO A 220 1.12 0.09 -8.59
CA PRO A 220 1.99 1.17 -9.06
C PRO A 220 2.20 2.21 -7.95
N ILE A 221 3.45 2.49 -7.64
CA ILE A 221 3.81 3.42 -6.56
C ILE A 221 3.31 4.84 -6.85
N GLU A 222 3.22 5.21 -8.12
CA GLU A 222 2.67 6.48 -8.59
C GLU A 222 1.20 6.63 -8.21
N GLN A 223 0.42 5.55 -8.33
CA GLN A 223 -0.99 5.54 -7.94
C GLN A 223 -1.11 5.63 -6.42
N LEU A 224 -0.31 4.88 -5.66
CA LEU A 224 -0.29 4.97 -4.20
C LEU A 224 0.10 6.37 -3.71
N ASN A 225 1.03 7.03 -4.40
CA ASN A 225 1.41 8.41 -4.13
C ASN A 225 0.24 9.38 -4.40
N GLN A 226 -0.46 9.22 -5.52
CA GLN A 226 -1.63 10.03 -5.84
C GLN A 226 -2.72 9.92 -4.75
N GLU A 227 -3.10 8.68 -4.40
CA GLU A 227 -4.09 8.39 -3.36
C GLU A 227 -3.68 8.96 -2.00
N THR A 228 -2.41 8.81 -1.63
CA THR A 228 -1.85 9.34 -0.38
C THR A 228 -1.94 10.87 -0.33
N ASN A 229 -1.48 11.55 -1.39
CA ASN A 229 -1.50 13.02 -1.46
C ASN A 229 -2.92 13.59 -1.48
N GLU A 230 -3.86 12.93 -2.16
CA GLU A 230 -5.26 13.32 -2.13
C GLU A 230 -5.89 13.13 -0.75
N ALA A 231 -5.65 11.99 -0.10
CA ALA A 231 -6.15 11.72 1.23
C ALA A 231 -5.56 12.67 2.30
N VAL A 232 -4.28 13.03 2.18
CA VAL A 232 -3.63 14.01 3.06
C VAL A 232 -4.25 15.40 2.91
N ARG A 233 -4.40 15.89 1.66
CA ARG A 233 -5.08 17.18 1.40
C ARG A 233 -6.49 17.19 1.96
N TYR A 234 -7.24 16.11 1.75
CA TYR A 234 -8.58 15.96 2.29
C TYR A 234 -8.59 15.97 3.83
N ALA A 235 -7.68 15.23 4.46
CA ALA A 235 -7.59 15.16 5.91
C ALA A 235 -7.13 16.47 6.55
N GLN A 236 -6.37 17.31 5.87
CA GLN A 236 -6.05 18.65 6.35
C GLN A 236 -7.29 19.54 6.47
N ALA A 237 -8.23 19.43 5.51
CA ALA A 237 -9.41 20.29 5.43
C ALA A 237 -10.65 19.78 6.19
N ASN A 238 -10.69 18.50 6.58
CA ASN A 238 -11.91 17.86 7.10
C ASN A 238 -11.71 17.22 8.50
N SER A 239 -12.81 16.87 9.17
CA SER A 239 -12.81 16.12 10.43
C SER A 239 -13.48 14.75 10.28
N TRP A 240 -13.03 13.76 11.08
CA TRP A 240 -13.69 12.44 11.13
C TRP A 240 -15.15 12.52 11.61
N ASP A 241 -15.47 13.50 12.47
CA ASP A 241 -16.82 13.63 13.03
C ASP A 241 -17.89 14.02 11.99
N GLU A 242 -17.47 14.48 10.82
CA GLU A 242 -18.34 14.90 9.71
C GLU A 242 -18.56 13.77 8.69
N VAL A 243 -17.87 12.63 8.84
CA VAL A 243 -17.87 11.55 7.86
C VAL A 243 -19.05 10.61 8.08
N ASN A 244 -19.86 10.40 7.04
CA ASN A 244 -20.81 9.30 7.00
C ASN A 244 -20.19 8.05 6.35
N VAL A 245 -20.01 6.98 7.14
CA VAL A 245 -19.49 5.69 6.66
C VAL A 245 -20.63 4.73 6.24
N LYS A 246 -21.90 5.12 6.46
CA LYS A 246 -23.06 4.25 6.25
C LYS A 246 -23.60 4.28 4.82
N GLU A 247 -23.44 5.39 4.12
CA GLU A 247 -24.05 5.54 2.81
C GLU A 247 -23.28 4.72 1.78
N PRO A 248 -23.90 3.67 1.20
CA PRO A 248 -23.29 2.97 0.08
C PRO A 248 -23.16 3.96 -1.07
N ASN A 249 -22.03 3.93 -1.78
CA ASN A 249 -21.87 4.74 -2.99
C ASN A 249 -22.99 4.39 -3.99
N THR A 250 -23.95 5.30 -4.14
CA THR A 250 -24.98 5.21 -5.16
C THR A 250 -24.37 5.64 -6.49
N THR A 251 -24.44 4.76 -7.48
CA THR A 251 -23.96 5.09 -8.83
C THR A 251 -25.01 5.95 -9.52
N LEU A 252 -24.69 7.22 -9.79
CA LEU A 252 -25.53 8.08 -10.61
C LEU A 252 -25.23 7.82 -12.09
N LEU A 253 -26.19 7.24 -12.81
CA LEU A 253 -26.15 7.08 -14.26
C LEU A 253 -26.93 8.20 -14.93
N ILE A 254 -26.21 9.06 -15.65
CA ILE A 254 -26.79 10.14 -16.45
C ILE A 254 -26.83 9.68 -17.90
N LEU A 255 -28.02 9.61 -18.49
CA LEU A 255 -28.21 9.10 -19.85
C LEU A 255 -29.07 10.05 -20.67
N PRO A 256 -28.85 10.18 -21.99
CA PRO A 256 -29.77 10.90 -22.87
C PRO A 256 -31.15 10.25 -22.87
N ASP A 257 -32.20 11.05 -23.12
CA ASP A 257 -33.58 10.56 -23.08
C ASP A 257 -33.88 9.45 -24.10
N SER A 258 -33.10 9.36 -25.19
CA SER A 258 -33.16 8.26 -26.15
C SER A 258 -32.87 6.88 -25.54
N PHE A 259 -32.25 6.83 -24.35
CA PHE A 259 -31.96 5.61 -23.60
C PHE A 259 -33.10 5.20 -22.65
N ARG A 260 -34.26 5.86 -22.69
CA ARG A 260 -35.41 5.53 -21.83
C ARG A 260 -35.84 4.06 -21.89
N ALA A 261 -35.70 3.42 -23.04
CA ALA A 261 -36.00 1.98 -23.20
C ALA A 261 -35.06 1.08 -22.37
N ILE A 262 -33.80 1.50 -22.18
CA ILE A 262 -32.84 0.80 -21.30
C ILE A 262 -33.31 0.91 -19.85
N THR A 263 -33.87 2.04 -19.43
CA THR A 263 -34.37 2.21 -18.05
C THR A 263 -35.46 1.20 -17.70
N ALA A 264 -36.31 0.84 -18.67
CA ALA A 264 -37.35 -0.18 -18.53
C ALA A 264 -36.83 -1.62 -18.64
N ALA A 265 -35.76 -1.85 -19.40
CA ALA A 265 -35.17 -3.18 -19.61
C ALA A 265 -34.31 -3.66 -18.43
N PHE A 266 -33.71 -2.74 -17.67
CA PHE A 266 -32.87 -3.06 -16.52
C PHE A 266 -33.69 -3.05 -15.22
N ARG A 267 -33.54 -4.11 -14.42
CA ARG A 267 -34.16 -4.22 -13.09
C ARG A 267 -33.83 -2.98 -12.25
N GLU A 268 -34.82 -2.50 -11.51
CA GLU A 268 -34.59 -1.48 -10.50
C GLU A 268 -33.50 -1.94 -9.53
N ASN A 269 -32.51 -1.08 -9.34
CA ASN A 269 -31.40 -1.30 -8.45
C ASN A 269 -31.38 -0.13 -7.48
N ALA A 270 -31.63 -0.40 -6.19
CA ALA A 270 -31.67 0.62 -5.14
C ALA A 270 -30.37 1.42 -4.99
N TYR A 271 -29.28 0.95 -5.61
CA TYR A 271 -27.94 1.56 -5.55
C TYR A 271 -27.52 2.23 -6.86
N VAL A 272 -28.42 2.33 -7.83
CA VAL A 272 -28.18 3.02 -9.10
C VAL A 272 -29.27 4.05 -9.33
N GLU A 273 -28.94 5.32 -9.09
CA GLU A 273 -29.82 6.43 -9.45
C GLU A 273 -29.68 6.69 -10.95
N ARG A 274 -30.78 6.63 -11.69
CA ARG A 274 -30.77 6.87 -13.14
C ARG A 274 -31.47 8.18 -13.42
N ARG A 275 -30.77 9.14 -14.04
CA ARG A 275 -31.36 10.39 -14.51
C ARG A 275 -31.25 10.49 -16.02
N LEU A 276 -32.40 10.71 -16.66
CA LEU A 276 -32.48 10.95 -18.09
C LEU A 276 -32.45 12.46 -18.35
N TYR A 277 -31.63 12.90 -19.30
CA TYR A 277 -31.63 14.29 -19.76
C TYR A 277 -32.13 14.38 -21.21
N SER A 278 -33.00 15.35 -21.46
CA SER A 278 -33.43 15.70 -22.82
C SER A 278 -32.50 16.76 -23.44
N LYS A 279 -31.88 17.58 -22.59
CA LYS A 279 -30.94 18.66 -22.95
C LYS A 279 -29.79 18.71 -21.96
N LEU A 280 -28.57 19.00 -22.43
CA LEU A 280 -27.38 19.08 -21.57
C LEU A 280 -27.51 20.14 -20.46
N SER A 281 -28.32 21.18 -20.65
CA SER A 281 -28.60 22.20 -19.62
C SER A 281 -29.30 21.64 -18.38
N GLU A 282 -29.97 20.50 -18.47
CA GLU A 282 -30.58 19.81 -17.33
C GLU A 282 -29.53 19.12 -16.45
N VAL A 283 -28.40 18.70 -17.04
CA VAL A 283 -27.33 18.05 -16.29
C VAL A 283 -26.68 19.03 -15.31
N SER A 284 -26.50 20.29 -15.72
CA SER A 284 -25.94 21.33 -14.86
C SER A 284 -26.80 21.65 -13.63
N SER A 285 -28.13 21.54 -13.72
CA SER A 285 -29.01 21.84 -12.58
C SER A 285 -29.03 20.74 -11.53
N TRP A 286 -28.58 19.52 -11.86
CA TRP A 286 -28.46 18.42 -10.89
C TRP A 286 -27.27 18.56 -9.96
N ARG A 287 -26.27 19.36 -10.36
CA ARG A 287 -25.12 19.69 -9.52
C ARG A 287 -25.52 20.46 -8.25
N ASP A 288 -26.57 21.27 -8.35
CA ASP A 288 -27.00 22.18 -7.28
C ASP A 288 -28.03 21.54 -6.32
N GLN A 289 -28.46 20.30 -6.60
CA GLN A 289 -29.51 19.59 -5.85
C GLN A 289 -29.00 18.37 -5.06
N SER A 290 -27.72 18.00 -5.20
CA SER A 290 -27.13 16.91 -4.41
C SER A 290 -26.56 17.47 -3.10
N PRO A 291 -26.92 16.94 -1.92
CA PRO A 291 -26.42 17.43 -0.63
C PRO A 291 -24.93 17.16 -0.37
N GLY A 292 -24.21 16.60 -1.36
CA GLY A 292 -22.75 16.46 -1.34
C GLY A 292 -22.13 17.30 -2.45
N SER A 293 -21.81 18.55 -2.14
CA SER A 293 -20.88 19.35 -2.95
C SER A 293 -19.49 18.74 -2.83
N VAL A 294 -19.13 17.83 -3.73
CA VAL A 294 -17.75 17.40 -3.94
C VAL A 294 -17.41 17.70 -5.39
N CYS A 295 -16.39 18.55 -5.58
CA CYS A 295 -15.80 18.86 -6.86
C CYS A 295 -15.18 17.59 -7.47
N TRP A 296 -15.39 17.41 -8.77
CA TRP A 296 -14.65 16.46 -9.60
C TRP A 296 -13.18 16.86 -9.71
#